data_AF-A0A2D7ET70-F1
#
_entry.id   AF-A0A2D7ET70-F1
#
_cell.length_a   1.000
_cell.length_b   1.000
_cell.length_c   1.000
_cell.angle_alpha   90.00
_cell.angle_beta   90.00
_cell.angle_gamma   90.00
#
_symmetry.space_group_name_H-M   'P 1'
#
loop_
_entity.id
_entity.type
_entity.pdbx_description
1 polymer ?
#
loop_
_entity_poly.entity_id
_entity_poly.type
_entity_poly.pdbx_seq_one_letter_code
_entity_poly.pdbx_strand_id
1 'polypeptide(L)'
;MFLDVSKRQPHQAVNPPNTMRSSGLCRLKRDDSALTAVIEFLSAFALFLMILTAFLSLAQLQMGSNDPNVDRIDRAAVQGLDRLTSDGGWFVPMGSDGLDFTNSTPDWHLIDAVALDNGRVQTGLVNNGELDSLRIEALHNVSEENMALGLGLDSGYSLHLSIKIIQSNNSSRVGLELFSGGTERSSASASSSANRQFSQDGEILRVILEVHKGGKKNNDLYLSEVMIRPMSFGPEWIEIYNPNDFALSLRGWSFNHTSPDGANNLLFREGVVSGKSTVIFTGDSTSQSAENASQIIDLSQDSFLGVGSINLLADGRGVLTLRYTQIDEARPYDVMKVEWGGDTGLFTSLGQSLEANFNGSQVTWSVQSSPSPGDAF
;
A
#
# COMPACT_ATOMS: atom_id res chain seq x y z
N MET A 1 27.24 -6.13 -95.22
CA MET A 1 26.73 -6.31 -96.59
C MET A 1 26.54 -7.80 -96.80
N PHE A 2 25.30 -8.21 -97.07
CA PHE A 2 24.81 -9.52 -97.54
C PHE A 2 25.14 -10.83 -96.79
N LEU A 3 24.04 -11.54 -96.52
CA LEU A 3 23.89 -12.93 -96.11
C LEU A 3 24.39 -13.90 -97.19
N ASP A 4 24.93 -15.06 -96.78
CA ASP A 4 24.94 -16.30 -97.57
C ASP A 4 25.05 -17.46 -96.56
N VAL A 5 24.02 -18.22 -96.16
CA VAL A 5 22.92 -18.94 -96.84
C VAL A 5 23.42 -20.16 -97.62
N SER A 6 23.44 -21.27 -96.88
CA SER A 6 22.82 -22.56 -97.26
C SER A 6 23.68 -23.54 -98.09
N LYS A 7 23.45 -24.86 -98.08
CA LYS A 7 22.22 -25.64 -97.83
C LYS A 7 22.60 -27.14 -97.73
N ARG A 8 21.92 -27.88 -96.83
CA ARG A 8 21.20 -29.17 -97.02
C ARG A 8 21.90 -30.35 -97.75
N GLN A 9 21.71 -31.65 -97.46
CA GLN A 9 21.06 -32.54 -96.46
C GLN A 9 21.31 -34.01 -96.99
N PRO A 10 20.72 -35.14 -96.48
CA PRO A 10 21.50 -36.30 -95.98
C PRO A 10 21.05 -37.69 -96.54
N HIS A 11 21.35 -38.76 -95.77
CA HIS A 11 20.92 -40.18 -95.84
C HIS A 11 21.73 -41.08 -96.79
N GLN A 12 22.08 -42.34 -96.47
CA GLN A 12 21.34 -43.37 -95.72
C GLN A 12 22.31 -44.48 -95.21
N ALA A 13 21.87 -45.18 -94.16
CA ALA A 13 22.62 -46.12 -93.30
C ALA A 13 22.36 -47.61 -93.65
N VAL A 14 22.81 -48.52 -92.75
CA VAL A 14 22.43 -49.94 -92.45
C VAL A 14 23.66 -50.88 -92.53
N ASN A 15 24.09 -51.69 -91.55
CA ASN A 15 23.58 -52.10 -90.23
C ASN A 15 24.71 -52.74 -89.32
N PRO A 16 24.43 -53.02 -88.01
CA PRO A 16 25.35 -53.50 -86.93
C PRO A 16 25.23 -55.05 -86.73
N PRO A 17 25.53 -55.74 -85.58
CA PRO A 17 25.97 -55.37 -84.20
C PRO A 17 27.01 -56.31 -83.49
N ASN A 18 27.56 -55.91 -82.32
CA ASN A 18 27.36 -56.57 -81.00
C ASN A 18 28.30 -56.07 -79.88
N THR A 19 27.74 -56.00 -78.68
CA THR A 19 28.18 -55.28 -77.47
C THR A 19 28.82 -56.15 -76.39
N MET A 20 29.91 -55.62 -75.79
CA MET A 20 30.19 -55.43 -74.34
C MET A 20 29.78 -56.48 -73.28
N ARG A 21 30.76 -57.01 -72.51
CA ARG A 21 31.04 -56.71 -71.08
C ARG A 21 31.91 -57.80 -70.42
N SER A 22 33.01 -57.41 -69.77
CA SER A 22 33.64 -58.19 -68.70
C SER A 22 33.74 -57.35 -67.43
N SER A 23 33.29 -57.97 -66.35
CA SER A 23 33.04 -57.48 -65.00
C SER A 23 34.31 -57.21 -64.19
N GLY A 24 34.45 -55.98 -63.67
CA GLY A 24 35.40 -55.64 -62.61
C GLY A 24 34.77 -55.92 -61.23
N LEU A 25 35.45 -56.74 -60.42
CA LEU A 25 35.14 -56.98 -59.01
C LEU A 25 35.24 -55.66 -58.22
N CYS A 26 34.10 -55.16 -57.75
CA CYS A 26 34.00 -54.02 -56.86
C CYS A 26 34.47 -54.41 -55.45
N ARG A 27 35.65 -53.93 -55.05
CA ARG A 27 36.10 -53.95 -53.66
C ARG A 27 35.36 -52.78 -52.97
N LEU A 28 34.46 -53.08 -52.02
CA LEU A 28 33.89 -52.08 -51.11
C LEU A 28 35.05 -51.50 -50.27
N LYS A 29 35.68 -50.44 -50.77
CA LYS A 29 36.50 -49.56 -49.94
C LYS A 29 35.53 -48.91 -48.96
N ARG A 30 35.74 -49.13 -47.66
CA ARG A 30 35.05 -48.39 -46.61
C ARG A 30 35.30 -46.91 -46.88
N ASP A 31 34.24 -46.17 -47.19
CA ASP A 31 34.34 -44.76 -47.53
C ASP A 31 34.41 -43.96 -46.23
N ASP A 32 35.60 -43.93 -45.63
CA ASP A 32 35.87 -43.20 -44.40
C ASP A 32 35.68 -41.68 -44.60
N SER A 33 35.64 -41.20 -45.85
CA SER A 33 35.36 -39.79 -46.17
C SER A 33 33.93 -39.39 -45.84
N ALA A 34 32.95 -40.26 -46.14
CA ALA A 34 31.55 -40.05 -45.79
C ALA A 34 31.34 -40.10 -44.27
N LEU A 35 32.03 -41.02 -43.58
CA LEU A 35 31.98 -41.10 -42.11
C LEU A 35 32.62 -39.86 -41.46
N THR A 36 33.75 -39.39 -42.00
CA THR A 36 34.44 -38.19 -41.52
C THR A 36 33.57 -36.95 -41.70
N ALA A 37 32.92 -36.79 -42.86
CA ALA A 37 32.00 -35.68 -43.11
C ALA A 37 30.78 -35.70 -42.16
N VAL A 38 30.25 -36.88 -41.84
CA VAL A 38 29.15 -37.02 -40.87
C VAL A 38 29.61 -36.66 -39.46
N ILE A 39 30.80 -37.09 -39.04
CA ILE A 39 31.37 -36.77 -37.72
C ILE A 39 31.69 -35.27 -37.62
N GLU A 40 32.24 -34.66 -38.67
CA GLU A 40 32.51 -33.22 -38.75
C GLU A 40 31.22 -32.41 -38.67
N PHE A 41 30.17 -32.83 -39.38
CA PHE A 41 28.85 -32.20 -39.27
C PHE A 41 28.27 -32.35 -37.86
N LEU A 42 28.32 -33.55 -37.26
CA LEU A 42 27.77 -33.77 -35.92
C LEU A 42 28.52 -32.98 -34.86
N SER A 43 29.85 -32.90 -34.97
CA SER A 43 30.69 -32.17 -34.03
C SER A 43 30.55 -30.65 -34.19
N ALA A 44 30.45 -30.15 -35.43
CA ALA A 44 30.12 -28.74 -35.68
C ALA A 44 28.70 -28.39 -35.20
N PHE A 45 27.73 -29.27 -35.39
CA PHE A 45 26.35 -29.09 -34.92
C PHE A 45 26.26 -29.11 -33.40
N ALA A 46 26.96 -30.04 -32.74
CA ALA A 46 27.05 -30.08 -31.27
C ALA A 46 27.74 -28.83 -30.71
N LEU A 47 28.80 -28.36 -31.36
CA LEU A 47 29.50 -27.13 -30.96
C LEU A 47 28.61 -25.90 -31.18
N PHE A 48 27.87 -25.84 -32.28
CA PHE A 48 26.87 -24.80 -32.53
C PHE A 48 25.76 -24.80 -31.47
N LEU A 49 25.23 -25.98 -31.12
CA LEU A 49 24.22 -26.09 -30.05
C LEU A 49 24.79 -25.69 -28.69
N MET A 50 26.04 -26.05 -28.37
CA MET A 50 26.70 -25.59 -27.15
C MET A 50 26.86 -24.07 -27.13
N ILE A 51 27.27 -23.46 -28.25
CA ILE A 51 27.39 -22.00 -28.36
C ILE A 51 26.02 -21.33 -28.25
N LEU A 52 24.99 -21.86 -28.92
CA LEU A 52 23.63 -21.32 -28.89
C LEU A 52 23.04 -21.38 -27.48
N THR A 53 23.19 -22.51 -26.78
CA THR A 53 22.72 -22.66 -25.40
C THR A 53 23.49 -21.78 -24.43
N ALA A 54 24.82 -21.66 -24.58
CA ALA A 54 25.63 -20.74 -23.79
C ALA A 54 25.24 -19.28 -24.04
N PHE A 55 25.00 -18.90 -25.29
CA PHE A 55 24.57 -17.55 -25.66
C PHE A 55 23.19 -17.21 -25.11
N LEU A 56 22.21 -18.11 -25.24
CA LEU A 56 20.87 -17.91 -24.70
C LEU A 56 20.90 -17.83 -23.17
N SER A 57 21.74 -18.63 -22.50
CA SER A 57 21.93 -18.56 -21.05
C SER A 57 22.56 -17.23 -20.61
N LEU A 58 23.55 -16.74 -21.37
CA LEU A 58 24.18 -15.44 -21.10
C LEU A 58 23.22 -14.27 -21.35
N ALA A 59 22.42 -14.33 -22.42
CA ALA A 59 21.42 -13.31 -22.72
C ALA A 59 20.35 -13.21 -21.61
N GLN A 60 19.92 -14.35 -21.06
CA GLN A 60 19.02 -14.38 -19.89
C GLN A 60 19.66 -13.79 -18.64
N LEU A 61 20.96 -14.01 -18.42
CA LEU A 61 21.70 -13.39 -17.31
C LEU A 61 21.88 -11.87 -17.48
N GLN A 62 22.04 -11.40 -18.71
CA GLN A 62 22.41 -10.02 -19.00
C GLN A 62 21.20 -9.08 -19.17
N MET A 63 20.03 -9.62 -19.56
CA MET A 63 18.78 -8.86 -19.67
C MET A 63 17.78 -9.11 -18.53
N GLY A 64 18.07 -10.04 -17.62
CA GLY A 64 17.16 -10.39 -16.53
C GLY A 64 15.86 -11.07 -17.00
N SER A 65 14.94 -11.34 -16.08
CA SER A 65 13.59 -11.76 -16.44
C SER A 65 12.83 -10.56 -17.03
N ASN A 66 12.48 -10.61 -18.32
CA ASN A 66 11.62 -9.61 -18.94
C ASN A 66 10.15 -9.85 -18.51
N ASP A 67 9.85 -9.61 -17.23
CA ASP A 67 8.49 -9.64 -16.68
C ASP A 67 7.98 -8.19 -16.54
N PRO A 68 7.04 -7.76 -17.40
CA PRO A 68 6.51 -6.41 -17.35
C PRO A 68 5.89 -6.03 -16.00
N ASN A 69 5.46 -7.00 -15.19
CA ASN A 69 4.93 -6.71 -13.86
C ASN A 69 6.03 -6.36 -12.87
N VAL A 70 7.16 -7.08 -12.93
CA VAL A 70 8.33 -6.82 -12.09
C VAL A 70 8.93 -5.45 -12.45
N ASP A 71 9.07 -5.17 -13.75
CA ASP A 71 9.56 -3.88 -14.22
C ASP A 71 8.69 -2.69 -13.79
N ARG A 72 7.37 -2.90 -13.70
CA ARG A 72 6.43 -1.86 -13.24
C ARG A 72 6.59 -1.58 -11.75
N ILE A 73 6.63 -2.60 -10.90
CA ILE A 73 6.74 -2.42 -9.45
C ILE A 73 8.12 -1.85 -9.06
N ASP A 74 9.19 -2.26 -9.74
CA ASP A 74 10.53 -1.70 -9.56
C ASP A 74 10.59 -0.22 -9.94
N ARG A 75 10.01 0.12 -11.09
CA ARG A 75 9.87 1.52 -11.52
C ARG A 75 9.06 2.33 -10.52
N ALA A 76 7.94 1.78 -10.04
CA ALA A 76 7.07 2.45 -9.09
C ALA A 76 7.78 2.77 -7.77
N ALA A 77 8.58 1.83 -7.24
CA ALA A 77 9.38 2.06 -6.03
C ALA A 77 10.46 3.14 -6.25
N VAL A 78 11.20 3.07 -7.35
CA VAL A 78 12.26 4.05 -7.66
C VAL A 78 11.69 5.45 -7.92
N GLN A 79 10.64 5.56 -8.74
CA GLN A 79 10.02 6.85 -9.06
C GLN A 79 9.27 7.43 -7.86
N GLY A 80 8.59 6.60 -7.08
CA GLY A 80 7.91 7.01 -5.85
C GLY A 80 8.91 7.56 -4.85
N LEU A 81 10.03 6.87 -4.63
CA LEU A 81 11.08 7.37 -3.74
C LEU A 81 11.69 8.66 -4.28
N ASP A 82 11.93 8.75 -5.59
CA ASP A 82 12.49 9.95 -6.19
C ASP A 82 11.56 11.15 -5.95
N ARG A 83 10.26 11.04 -6.25
CA ARG A 83 9.26 12.10 -5.99
C ARG A 83 9.16 12.47 -4.51
N LEU A 84 9.25 11.48 -3.63
CA LEU A 84 9.22 11.70 -2.19
C LEU A 84 10.45 12.48 -1.69
N THR A 85 11.58 12.33 -2.36
CA THR A 85 12.90 12.79 -1.89
C THR A 85 13.58 13.78 -2.83
N SER A 86 12.89 14.28 -3.85
CA SER A 86 13.39 15.28 -4.79
C SER A 86 12.98 16.69 -4.43
N ASP A 87 11.81 16.87 -3.82
CA ASP A 87 11.19 18.19 -3.68
C ASP A 87 10.29 18.37 -2.44
N GLY A 88 9.65 19.55 -2.47
CA GLY A 88 8.70 20.12 -1.53
C GLY A 88 7.46 19.28 -1.23
N GLY A 89 7.04 18.50 -2.22
CA GLY A 89 5.65 18.11 -2.35
C GLY A 89 4.75 19.27 -2.77
N TRP A 90 3.48 18.95 -2.97
CA TRP A 90 2.46 19.89 -3.40
C TRP A 90 1.08 19.40 -3.00
N PHE A 91 0.19 20.31 -2.58
CA PHE A 91 -1.20 20.01 -2.28
C PHE A 91 -2.13 20.83 -3.17
N VAL A 92 -3.15 20.15 -3.72
CA VAL A 92 -4.23 20.74 -4.50
C VAL A 92 -5.54 20.45 -3.78
N PRO A 93 -6.23 21.47 -3.24
CA PRO A 93 -7.51 21.27 -2.56
C PRO A 93 -8.63 20.86 -3.53
N MET A 94 -9.70 20.32 -2.97
CA MET A 94 -10.94 20.08 -3.71
C MET A 94 -11.80 21.35 -3.71
N GLY A 95 -12.13 21.85 -4.90
CA GLY A 95 -13.08 22.95 -5.12
C GLY A 95 -14.48 22.47 -5.48
N SER A 96 -15.34 23.39 -5.92
CA SER A 96 -16.75 23.10 -6.29
C SER A 96 -16.91 22.17 -7.49
N ASP A 97 -16.02 22.30 -8.48
CA ASP A 97 -16.11 21.62 -9.78
C ASP A 97 -14.98 20.60 -10.00
N GLY A 98 -14.24 20.27 -8.94
CA GLY A 98 -13.08 19.37 -8.97
C GLY A 98 -11.85 19.99 -8.30
N LEU A 99 -10.66 19.52 -8.67
CA LEU A 99 -9.40 20.00 -8.08
C LEU A 99 -9.19 21.50 -8.36
N ASP A 100 -8.94 22.26 -7.30
CA ASP A 100 -8.69 23.69 -7.37
C ASP A 100 -7.18 23.96 -7.41
N PHE A 101 -6.65 24.02 -8.63
CA PHE A 101 -5.24 24.31 -8.88
C PHE A 101 -4.84 25.74 -8.49
N THR A 102 -5.80 26.67 -8.37
CA THR A 102 -5.50 28.09 -8.06
C THR A 102 -5.12 28.26 -6.59
N ASN A 103 -5.77 27.52 -5.70
CA ASN A 103 -5.50 27.50 -4.26
C ASN A 103 -4.51 26.41 -3.83
N SER A 104 -3.69 25.94 -4.76
CA SER A 104 -2.70 24.91 -4.48
C SER A 104 -1.44 25.49 -3.80
N THR A 105 -0.78 24.68 -2.98
CA THR A 105 0.33 25.13 -2.11
C THR A 105 1.43 24.08 -1.98
N PRO A 106 2.72 24.49 -1.87
CA PRO A 106 3.80 23.58 -1.49
C PRO A 106 3.77 23.20 -0.01
N ASP A 107 3.04 23.97 0.81
CA ASP A 107 2.99 23.81 2.27
C ASP A 107 1.94 22.78 2.70
N TRP A 108 1.91 21.63 2.02
CA TRP A 108 0.97 20.54 2.28
C TRP A 108 1.05 20.03 3.72
N HIS A 109 2.22 20.11 4.34
CA HIS A 109 2.49 19.66 5.70
C HIS A 109 1.79 20.50 6.79
N LEU A 110 1.23 21.66 6.44
CA LEU A 110 0.45 22.50 7.34
C LEU A 110 -1.06 22.27 7.22
N ILE A 111 -1.48 21.41 6.28
CA ILE A 111 -2.88 21.13 5.99
C ILE A 111 -3.37 20.01 6.90
N ASP A 112 -4.60 20.13 7.40
CA ASP A 112 -5.23 19.13 8.24
C ASP A 112 -5.54 17.84 7.45
N ALA A 113 -5.66 16.73 8.18
CA ALA A 113 -5.88 15.42 7.58
C ALA A 113 -7.18 15.33 6.74
N VAL A 114 -8.24 16.07 7.13
CA VAL A 114 -9.52 16.04 6.41
C VAL A 114 -9.40 16.75 5.07
N ALA A 115 -8.76 17.92 5.04
CA ALA A 115 -8.50 18.64 3.81
C ALA A 115 -7.53 17.87 2.89
N LEU A 116 -6.50 17.24 3.46
CA LEU A 116 -5.58 16.38 2.70
C LEU A 116 -6.30 15.18 2.08
N ASP A 117 -7.23 14.54 2.80
CA ASP A 117 -7.96 13.38 2.31
C ASP A 117 -8.95 13.71 1.19
N ASN A 118 -9.55 14.90 1.26
CA ASN A 118 -10.48 15.37 0.24
C ASN A 118 -9.79 15.89 -1.03
N GLY A 119 -8.55 16.40 -0.91
CA GLY A 119 -7.78 16.95 -2.02
C GLY A 119 -6.83 15.95 -2.68
N ARG A 120 -5.78 16.47 -3.34
CA ARG A 120 -4.66 15.69 -3.88
C ARG A 120 -3.36 16.19 -3.29
N VAL A 121 -2.63 15.31 -2.63
CA VAL A 121 -1.29 15.61 -2.07
C VAL A 121 -0.23 14.77 -2.77
N GLN A 122 0.85 15.40 -3.24
CA GLN A 122 2.12 14.76 -3.54
C GLN A 122 3.02 15.02 -2.34
N THR A 123 3.32 13.99 -1.55
CA THR A 123 4.19 14.10 -0.38
C THR A 123 5.64 14.22 -0.82
N GLY A 124 6.29 15.33 -0.48
CA GLY A 124 7.73 15.53 -0.67
C GLY A 124 8.38 15.96 0.64
N LEU A 125 9.46 15.29 1.02
CA LEU A 125 10.07 15.40 2.35
C LEU A 125 11.27 16.34 2.37
N VAL A 126 11.72 16.80 1.21
CA VAL A 126 12.97 17.54 1.10
C VAL A 126 12.70 19.04 1.03
N ASN A 127 13.42 19.78 1.84
CA ASN A 127 13.46 21.23 1.83
C ASN A 127 14.92 21.68 1.85
N ASN A 128 15.33 22.51 0.89
CA ASN A 128 16.72 22.98 0.74
C ASN A 128 17.80 21.86 0.69
N GLY A 129 17.43 20.65 0.23
CA GLY A 129 18.36 19.51 0.11
C GLY A 129 18.47 18.63 1.35
N GLU A 130 17.75 18.95 2.43
CA GLU A 130 17.69 18.17 3.67
C GLU A 130 16.28 17.64 3.90
N LEU A 131 16.16 16.57 4.69
CA LEU A 131 14.86 16.06 5.13
C LEU A 131 14.26 17.00 6.16
N ASP A 132 13.04 17.46 5.88
CA ASP A 132 12.28 18.37 6.74
C ASP A 132 11.48 17.57 7.78
N SER A 133 11.81 17.75 9.06
CA SER A 133 11.14 17.03 10.16
C SER A 133 9.65 17.34 10.28
N LEU A 134 9.24 18.58 9.97
CA LEU A 134 7.82 18.96 10.03
C LEU A 134 6.99 18.21 8.99
N ARG A 135 7.61 17.90 7.84
CA ARG A 135 6.95 17.14 6.79
C ARG A 135 6.90 15.65 7.08
N ILE A 136 7.94 15.12 7.74
CA ILE A 136 7.91 13.75 8.23
C ILE A 136 6.78 13.60 9.24
N GLU A 137 6.64 14.52 10.19
CA GLU A 137 5.54 14.52 11.16
C GLU A 137 4.17 14.62 10.47
N ALA A 138 4.05 15.49 9.47
CA ALA A 138 2.81 15.66 8.72
C ALA A 138 2.39 14.43 7.90
N LEU A 139 3.27 13.44 7.69
CA LEU A 139 2.88 12.16 7.08
C LEU A 139 1.80 11.44 7.90
N HIS A 140 1.74 11.67 9.21
CA HIS A 140 0.67 11.14 10.06
C HIS A 140 -0.71 11.66 9.65
N ASN A 141 -0.81 12.82 8.99
CA ASN A 141 -2.08 13.36 8.49
C ASN A 141 -2.45 12.87 7.09
N VAL A 142 -1.56 12.13 6.41
CA VAL A 142 -1.78 11.64 5.05
C VAL A 142 -2.23 10.19 5.09
N SER A 143 -3.25 9.81 4.32
CA SER A 143 -3.62 8.41 4.18
C SER A 143 -2.70 7.67 3.20
N GLU A 144 -2.47 6.38 3.43
CA GLU A 144 -1.63 5.54 2.54
C GLU A 144 -2.11 5.65 1.07
N GLU A 145 -3.42 5.71 0.87
CA GLU A 145 -4.02 5.82 -0.45
C GLU A 145 -3.69 7.15 -1.14
N ASN A 146 -3.82 8.27 -0.43
CA ASN A 146 -3.48 9.57 -0.98
C ASN A 146 -1.99 9.73 -1.23
N MET A 147 -1.15 9.15 -0.37
CA MET A 147 0.28 9.08 -0.64
C MET A 147 0.58 8.26 -1.89
N ALA A 148 0.00 7.05 -2.03
CA ALA A 148 0.19 6.21 -3.21
C ALA A 148 -0.23 6.93 -4.50
N LEU A 149 -1.38 7.59 -4.49
CA LEU A 149 -1.86 8.38 -5.63
C LEU A 149 -0.96 9.59 -5.91
N GLY A 150 -0.50 10.28 -4.87
CA GLY A 150 0.42 11.42 -4.96
C GLY A 150 1.79 11.06 -5.53
N LEU A 151 2.32 9.89 -5.15
CA LEU A 151 3.53 9.32 -5.71
C LEU A 151 3.31 8.74 -7.12
N GLY A 152 2.06 8.67 -7.58
CA GLY A 152 1.64 8.17 -8.88
C GLY A 152 1.83 6.67 -9.06
N LEU A 153 1.56 5.91 -7.99
CA LEU A 153 1.49 4.45 -8.06
C LEU A 153 0.19 4.03 -8.77
N ASP A 154 0.26 2.97 -9.57
CA ASP A 154 -0.91 2.40 -10.24
C ASP A 154 -1.94 1.87 -9.23
N SER A 155 -3.21 1.78 -9.65
CA SER A 155 -4.25 1.17 -8.82
C SER A 155 -3.94 -0.29 -8.50
N GLY A 156 -4.15 -0.67 -7.23
CA GLY A 156 -3.84 -2.00 -6.72
C GLY A 156 -2.42 -2.19 -6.18
N TYR A 157 -1.58 -1.15 -6.26
CA TYR A 157 -0.38 -1.08 -5.44
C TYR A 157 -0.66 -0.45 -4.08
N SER A 158 -0.02 -1.02 -3.06
CA SER A 158 0.09 -0.46 -1.73
C SER A 158 1.56 -0.13 -1.44
N LEU A 159 1.83 0.57 -0.35
CA LEU A 159 3.19 0.98 -0.01
C LEU A 159 3.48 0.80 1.46
N HIS A 160 4.77 0.70 1.78
CA HIS A 160 5.29 0.84 3.13
C HIS A 160 6.45 1.83 3.10
N LEU A 161 6.44 2.80 4.00
CA LEU A 161 7.46 3.83 4.12
C LEU A 161 8.13 3.71 5.49
N SER A 162 9.45 3.60 5.50
CA SER A 162 10.26 3.62 6.72
C SER A 162 11.31 4.73 6.65
N ILE A 163 11.34 5.59 7.66
CA ILE A 163 12.32 6.66 7.84
C ILE A 163 12.98 6.46 9.20
N LYS A 164 14.30 6.27 9.20
CA LYS A 164 15.05 5.99 10.43
C LYS A 164 16.42 6.63 10.46
N ILE A 165 16.90 6.90 11.66
CA ILE A 165 18.28 7.35 11.91
C ILE A 165 19.16 6.11 12.02
N ILE A 166 20.11 5.95 11.09
CA ILE A 166 21.04 4.81 11.09
C ILE A 166 22.41 5.12 11.72
N GLN A 167 22.76 6.40 11.81
CA GLN A 167 23.99 6.86 12.45
C GLN A 167 23.76 8.23 13.10
N SER A 168 24.29 8.43 14.30
CA SER A 168 24.26 9.70 15.01
C SER A 168 25.42 9.75 16.02
N ASN A 169 25.87 10.95 16.36
CA ASN A 169 26.79 11.17 17.47
C ASN A 169 26.12 10.93 18.83
N ASN A 170 24.78 10.97 18.89
CA ASN A 170 24.02 10.60 20.07
C ASN A 170 23.55 9.14 19.95
N SER A 171 24.09 8.25 20.80
CA SER A 171 23.74 6.84 20.81
C SER A 171 22.25 6.56 21.03
N SER A 172 21.52 7.44 21.72
CA SER A 172 20.08 7.24 21.96
C SER A 172 19.22 7.48 20.71
N ARG A 173 19.77 8.13 19.69
CA ARG A 173 19.08 8.42 18.43
C ARG A 173 19.34 7.37 17.36
N VAL A 174 20.39 6.56 17.51
CA VAL A 174 20.69 5.49 16.56
C VAL A 174 19.59 4.44 16.63
N GLY A 175 18.96 4.16 15.48
CA GLY A 175 17.84 3.24 15.36
C GLY A 175 16.48 3.88 15.65
N LEU A 176 16.42 5.17 15.99
CA LEU A 176 15.15 5.88 16.15
C LEU A 176 14.40 5.88 14.81
N GLU A 177 13.17 5.41 14.87
CA GLU A 177 12.22 5.43 13.78
C GLU A 177 11.46 6.76 13.83
N LEU A 178 11.55 7.53 12.74
CA LEU A 178 10.87 8.81 12.61
C LEU A 178 9.50 8.64 11.97
N PHE A 179 9.33 7.60 11.16
CA PHE A 179 8.06 7.22 10.54
C PHE A 179 8.14 5.78 10.06
N SER A 180 7.09 4.98 10.27
CA SER A 180 7.01 3.62 9.73
C SER A 180 5.58 3.18 9.51
N GLY A 181 5.08 3.39 8.29
CA GLY A 181 3.67 3.24 7.99
C GLY A 181 3.40 2.51 6.69
N GLY A 182 2.22 1.91 6.60
CA GLY A 182 1.66 1.37 5.38
C GLY A 182 1.40 -0.12 5.43
N THR A 183 1.27 -0.73 4.26
CA THR A 183 0.92 -2.13 4.11
C THR A 183 2.12 -3.04 4.33
N GLU A 184 1.98 -4.02 5.22
CA GLU A 184 3.05 -4.99 5.50
C GLU A 184 3.41 -5.86 4.29
N ARG A 185 4.72 -6.03 4.06
CA ARG A 185 5.25 -6.87 2.97
C ARG A 185 4.74 -8.31 3.03
N SER A 186 4.53 -8.84 4.24
CA SER A 186 4.09 -10.22 4.47
C SER A 186 2.73 -10.55 3.85
N SER A 187 1.90 -9.53 3.62
CA SER A 187 0.58 -9.66 3.02
C SER A 187 0.58 -9.56 1.49
N ALA A 188 1.71 -9.21 0.89
CA ALA A 188 1.81 -8.91 -0.53
C ALA A 188 2.23 -10.12 -1.38
N SER A 189 1.72 -10.18 -2.62
CA SER A 189 2.10 -11.21 -3.59
C SER A 189 3.45 -10.94 -4.26
N ALA A 190 3.82 -9.66 -4.38
CA ALA A 190 5.09 -9.20 -4.90
C ALA A 190 5.44 -7.84 -4.26
N SER A 191 6.72 -7.53 -4.17
CA SER A 191 7.22 -6.30 -3.55
C SER A 191 8.49 -5.82 -4.24
N SER A 192 8.65 -4.51 -4.37
CA SER A 192 9.92 -3.87 -4.69
C SER A 192 10.24 -2.79 -3.67
N SER A 193 11.52 -2.47 -3.49
CA SER A 193 11.97 -1.50 -2.50
C SER A 193 13.03 -0.59 -3.10
N ALA A 194 12.91 0.71 -2.84
CA ALA A 194 13.94 1.70 -3.12
C ALA A 194 14.38 2.36 -1.81
N ASN A 195 15.63 2.79 -1.71
CA ASN A 195 16.11 3.52 -0.54
C ASN A 195 17.06 4.67 -0.91
N ARG A 196 17.06 5.71 -0.08
CA ARG A 196 17.95 6.88 -0.18
C ARG A 196 18.44 7.25 1.22
N GLN A 197 19.68 7.71 1.32
CA GLN A 197 20.28 8.16 2.57
C GLN A 197 20.56 9.65 2.53
N PHE A 198 20.36 10.31 3.66
CA PHE A 198 20.59 11.73 3.86
C PHE A 198 21.58 11.91 4.99
N SER A 199 22.54 12.82 4.80
CA SER A 199 23.50 13.20 5.83
C SER A 199 23.24 14.65 6.20
N GLN A 200 22.68 14.89 7.39
CA GLN A 200 22.36 16.23 7.91
C GLN A 200 22.59 16.24 9.43
N ASP A 201 22.95 17.39 10.00
CA ASP A 201 23.11 17.58 11.45
C ASP A 201 24.01 16.55 12.18
N GLY A 202 24.98 15.96 11.48
CA GLY A 202 25.83 14.91 12.04
C GLY A 202 25.14 13.55 12.21
N GLU A 203 23.98 13.37 11.58
CA GLU A 203 23.22 12.13 11.50
C GLU A 203 23.16 11.60 10.07
N ILE A 204 23.02 10.28 9.92
CA ILE A 204 22.65 9.66 8.66
C ILE A 204 21.25 9.09 8.81
N LEU A 205 20.33 9.59 8.01
CA LEU A 205 18.95 9.11 7.92
C LEU A 205 18.81 8.20 6.69
N ARG A 206 17.93 7.21 6.79
CA ARG A 206 17.58 6.32 5.69
C ARG A 206 16.08 6.37 5.46
N VAL A 207 15.69 6.67 4.23
CA VAL A 207 14.32 6.57 3.71
C VAL A 207 14.25 5.31 2.87
N ILE A 208 13.29 4.44 3.17
CA ILE A 208 12.98 3.22 2.41
C ILE A 208 11.53 3.32 1.98
N LEU A 209 11.27 3.27 0.68
CA LEU A 209 9.93 3.08 0.14
C LEU A 209 9.82 1.69 -0.44
N GLU A 210 8.90 0.90 0.10
CA GLU A 210 8.49 -0.38 -0.46
C GLU A 210 7.16 -0.20 -1.17
N VAL A 211 7.03 -0.82 -2.35
CA VAL A 211 5.78 -0.88 -3.10
C VAL A 211 5.38 -2.35 -3.20
N HIS A 212 4.10 -2.61 -2.98
CA HIS A 212 3.54 -3.94 -2.83
C HIS A 212 2.39 -4.15 -3.80
N LYS A 213 2.29 -5.38 -4.34
CA LYS A 213 1.16 -5.80 -5.18
C LYS A 213 0.22 -6.69 -4.38
N GLY A 214 -1.02 -6.25 -4.25
CA GLY A 214 -2.08 -7.01 -3.57
C GLY A 214 -1.83 -7.20 -2.07
N GLY A 215 -1.13 -6.27 -1.43
CA GLY A 215 -0.98 -6.28 0.02
C GLY A 215 -2.31 -5.94 0.71
N LYS A 216 -2.52 -6.52 1.90
CA LYS A 216 -3.69 -6.22 2.73
C LYS A 216 -3.40 -4.96 3.54
N LYS A 217 -4.08 -3.86 3.22
CA LYS A 217 -3.96 -2.58 3.94
C LYS A 217 -4.20 -2.77 5.44
N ASN A 218 -3.39 -2.10 6.24
CA ASN A 218 -3.61 -2.03 7.68
C ASN A 218 -4.60 -0.90 7.97
N ASN A 219 -5.82 -1.28 8.32
CA ASN A 219 -6.90 -0.38 8.66
C ASN A 219 -7.37 -0.67 10.09
N ASP A 220 -6.46 -0.95 11.01
CA ASP A 220 -6.86 -1.21 12.40
C ASP A 220 -7.20 0.11 13.09
N LEU A 221 -8.40 0.19 13.69
CA LEU A 221 -8.81 1.26 14.60
C LEU A 221 -9.30 0.62 15.90
N TYR A 222 -9.04 1.30 17.01
CA TYR A 222 -9.32 0.79 18.33
C TYR A 222 -10.30 1.69 19.06
N LEU A 223 -11.36 1.10 19.61
CA LEU A 223 -12.21 1.77 20.58
C LEU A 223 -11.44 1.88 21.89
N SER A 224 -11.05 3.07 22.31
CA SER A 224 -10.19 3.28 23.48
C SER A 224 -10.97 3.61 24.74
N GLU A 225 -12.00 4.46 24.64
CA GLU A 225 -12.78 4.87 25.80
C GLU A 225 -14.23 5.23 25.42
N VAL A 226 -15.17 5.01 26.35
CA VAL A 226 -16.61 5.27 26.16
C VAL A 226 -17.20 5.93 27.40
N MET A 227 -17.77 7.12 27.23
CA MET A 227 -18.53 7.85 28.23
C MET A 227 -20.03 7.70 28.01
N ILE A 228 -20.66 6.88 28.85
CA ILE A 228 -22.10 6.60 28.79
C ILE A 228 -22.88 7.58 29.68
N ARG A 229 -22.28 8.03 30.79
CA ARG A 229 -23.00 8.78 31.85
C ARG A 229 -22.20 10.02 32.28
N PRO A 230 -22.06 11.03 31.41
CA PRO A 230 -21.29 12.23 31.72
C PRO A 230 -21.82 12.98 32.95
N MET A 231 -20.93 13.65 33.68
CA MET A 231 -21.32 14.55 34.79
C MET A 231 -21.87 15.87 34.27
N SER A 232 -22.66 16.56 35.11
CA SER A 232 -23.01 17.98 34.94
C SER A 232 -23.64 18.34 33.60
N PHE A 233 -24.49 17.45 33.06
CA PHE A 233 -25.12 17.61 31.74
C PHE A 233 -24.15 17.63 30.55
N GLY A 234 -22.94 17.09 30.71
CA GLY A 234 -22.00 16.91 29.60
C GLY A 234 -22.53 15.96 28.53
N PRO A 235 -21.85 15.88 27.37
CA PRO A 235 -22.23 14.98 26.30
C PRO A 235 -21.72 13.55 26.51
N GLU A 236 -22.47 12.58 26.01
CA GLU A 236 -21.94 11.23 25.79
C GLU A 236 -20.86 11.31 24.71
N TRP A 237 -19.81 10.51 24.88
CA TRP A 237 -18.74 10.47 23.90
C TRP A 237 -18.12 9.09 23.76
N ILE A 238 -17.54 8.85 22.59
CA ILE A 238 -16.83 7.64 22.22
C ILE A 238 -15.47 8.06 21.67
N GLU A 239 -14.41 7.40 22.09
CA GLU A 239 -13.07 7.64 21.58
C GLU A 239 -12.58 6.46 20.74
N ILE A 240 -11.97 6.81 19.60
CA ILE A 240 -11.22 5.87 18.78
C ILE A 240 -9.76 6.31 18.69
N TYR A 241 -8.84 5.35 18.82
CA TYR A 241 -7.42 5.50 18.59
C TYR A 241 -6.99 4.87 17.26
N ASN A 242 -6.17 5.58 16.48
CA ASN A 242 -5.50 5.06 15.30
C ASN A 242 -4.05 4.65 15.65
N PRO A 243 -3.75 3.35 15.76
CA PRO A 243 -2.40 2.87 16.05
C PRO A 243 -1.43 2.97 14.85
N ASN A 244 -1.93 3.25 13.65
CA ASN A 244 -1.13 3.27 12.43
C ASN A 244 -0.36 4.59 12.31
N ASP A 245 0.74 4.57 11.56
CA ASP A 245 1.49 5.78 11.25
C ASP A 245 0.79 6.62 10.15
N PHE A 246 0.03 6.02 9.24
CA PHE A 246 -0.78 6.79 8.28
C PHE A 246 -2.16 7.14 8.84
N ALA A 247 -2.74 8.21 8.30
CA ALA A 247 -4.13 8.55 8.54
C ALA A 247 -5.07 7.50 7.93
N LEU A 248 -6.21 7.28 8.58
CA LEU A 248 -7.25 6.36 8.13
C LEU A 248 -8.56 7.10 7.86
N SER A 249 -9.13 6.87 6.67
CA SER A 249 -10.47 7.36 6.37
C SER A 249 -11.51 6.58 7.17
N LEU A 250 -12.48 7.30 7.74
CA LEU A 250 -13.63 6.72 8.44
C LEU A 250 -14.68 6.15 7.48
N ARG A 251 -14.53 6.33 6.16
CA ARG A 251 -15.43 5.74 5.17
C ARG A 251 -15.51 4.21 5.33
N GLY A 252 -16.73 3.70 5.49
CA GLY A 252 -16.99 2.27 5.67
C GLY A 252 -16.93 1.79 7.13
N TRP A 253 -16.44 2.63 8.05
CA TRP A 253 -16.55 2.41 9.48
C TRP A 253 -17.95 2.70 9.98
N SER A 254 -18.36 2.02 11.04
CA SER A 254 -19.66 2.25 11.66
C SER A 254 -19.65 1.96 13.15
N PHE A 255 -20.54 2.63 13.87
CA PHE A 255 -20.92 2.26 15.22
C PHE A 255 -22.26 1.57 15.24
N ASN A 256 -22.37 0.53 16.06
CA ASN A 256 -23.63 -0.08 16.42
C ASN A 256 -23.78 -0.12 17.94
N HIS A 257 -24.84 0.50 18.43
CA HIS A 257 -25.24 0.41 19.82
C HIS A 257 -26.50 -0.45 19.92
N THR A 258 -26.52 -1.44 20.81
CA THR A 258 -27.69 -2.27 21.10
C THR A 258 -27.97 -2.32 22.59
N SER A 259 -29.23 -2.21 22.97
CA SER A 259 -29.72 -2.27 24.34
C SER A 259 -31.06 -3.01 24.38
N PRO A 260 -31.64 -3.28 25.56
CA PRO A 260 -33.00 -3.83 25.67
C PRO A 260 -34.07 -2.95 25.01
N ASP A 261 -33.82 -1.64 24.91
CA ASP A 261 -34.78 -0.65 24.44
C ASP A 261 -34.70 -0.42 22.92
N GLY A 262 -33.64 -0.91 22.26
CA GLY A 262 -33.50 -0.81 20.81
C GLY A 262 -32.07 -0.98 20.29
N ALA A 263 -31.88 -0.68 19.02
CA ALA A 263 -30.59 -0.71 18.35
C ALA A 263 -30.42 0.50 17.43
N ASN A 264 -29.27 1.16 17.53
CA ASN A 264 -28.87 2.28 16.69
C ASN A 264 -27.64 1.90 15.88
N ASN A 265 -27.58 2.35 14.63
CA ASN A 265 -26.43 2.10 13.75
C ASN A 265 -26.08 3.38 12.99
N LEU A 266 -24.81 3.77 13.05
CA LEU A 266 -24.27 4.94 12.39
C LEU A 266 -23.16 4.51 11.45
N LEU A 267 -23.32 4.76 10.14
CA LEU A 267 -22.30 4.54 9.13
C LEU A 267 -21.60 5.85 8.80
N PHE A 268 -20.28 5.89 8.97
CA PHE A 268 -19.47 7.03 8.60
C PHE A 268 -19.26 7.09 7.08
N ARG A 269 -19.55 8.25 6.51
CA ARG A 269 -19.42 8.53 5.07
C ARG A 269 -18.23 9.44 4.75
N GLU A 270 -17.66 10.05 5.78
CA GLU A 270 -16.57 10.99 5.73
C GLU A 270 -15.87 11.01 7.10
N GLY A 271 -14.78 11.78 7.18
CA GLY A 271 -13.92 11.87 8.36
C GLY A 271 -12.63 11.07 8.18
N VAL A 272 -11.60 11.50 8.89
CA VAL A 272 -10.23 10.96 8.79
C VAL A 272 -9.60 11.02 10.16
N VAL A 273 -9.03 9.91 10.63
CA VAL A 273 -8.27 9.87 11.89
C VAL A 273 -6.78 9.91 11.53
N SER A 274 -6.05 10.91 12.02
CA SER A 274 -4.60 10.98 11.83
C SER A 274 -3.90 9.75 12.42
N GLY A 275 -2.71 9.44 11.92
CA GLY A 275 -1.86 8.39 12.44
C GLY A 275 -1.42 8.71 13.88
N LYS A 276 -1.27 7.68 14.70
CA LYS A 276 -0.89 7.75 16.12
C LYS A 276 -1.73 8.72 16.96
N SER A 277 -2.97 8.98 16.56
CA SER A 277 -3.83 9.96 17.24
C SER A 277 -5.18 9.38 17.62
N THR A 278 -5.86 10.11 18.50
CA THR A 278 -7.24 9.85 18.92
C THR A 278 -8.21 10.80 18.23
N VAL A 279 -9.44 10.32 18.05
CA VAL A 279 -10.60 11.11 17.65
C VAL A 279 -11.72 10.87 18.67
N ILE A 280 -12.40 11.96 19.05
CA ILE A 280 -13.55 11.91 19.95
C ILE A 280 -14.81 12.13 19.14
N PHE A 281 -15.77 11.22 19.26
CA PHE A 281 -17.14 11.38 18.78
C PHE A 281 -18.01 11.79 19.94
N THR A 282 -18.80 12.85 19.80
CA THR A 282 -19.57 13.40 20.93
C THR A 282 -20.97 13.85 20.51
N GLY A 283 -21.91 13.80 21.44
CA GLY A 283 -23.25 14.37 21.25
C GLY A 283 -23.27 15.91 21.25
N ASP A 284 -22.21 16.58 21.69
CA ASP A 284 -22.08 18.06 21.63
C ASP A 284 -20.61 18.45 21.54
N SER A 285 -20.19 18.86 20.34
CA SER A 285 -18.80 19.28 20.08
C SER A 285 -18.40 20.57 20.80
N THR A 286 -19.37 21.39 21.24
CA THR A 286 -19.09 22.69 21.85
C THR A 286 -18.73 22.60 23.33
N SER A 287 -19.22 21.56 24.02
CA SER A 287 -18.95 21.32 25.44
C SER A 287 -17.97 20.19 25.70
N GLN A 288 -17.63 19.39 24.69
CA GLN A 288 -16.65 18.31 24.78
C GLN A 288 -15.22 18.86 24.85
N SER A 289 -14.45 18.45 25.86
CA SER A 289 -13.01 18.71 25.89
C SER A 289 -12.29 17.81 24.88
N ALA A 290 -11.37 18.40 24.10
CA ALA A 290 -10.52 17.68 23.18
C ALA A 290 -9.30 17.04 23.87
N GLU A 291 -8.79 17.68 24.93
CA GLU A 291 -7.43 17.46 25.47
C GLU A 291 -6.40 17.22 24.36
N ASN A 292 -5.90 15.99 24.21
CA ASN A 292 -4.90 15.59 23.21
C ASN A 292 -5.49 14.96 21.93
N ALA A 293 -6.82 14.88 21.81
CA ALA A 293 -7.47 14.39 20.60
C ALA A 293 -7.14 15.26 19.40
N SER A 294 -6.79 14.59 18.30
CA SER A 294 -6.52 15.29 17.04
C SER A 294 -7.77 15.94 16.44
N GLN A 295 -8.94 15.38 16.74
CA GLN A 295 -10.22 15.82 16.19
C GLN A 295 -11.39 15.51 17.13
N ILE A 296 -12.42 16.36 17.05
CA ILE A 296 -13.75 16.11 17.62
C ILE A 296 -14.75 16.03 16.47
N ILE A 297 -15.53 14.95 16.43
CA ILE A 297 -16.62 14.71 15.48
C ILE A 297 -17.95 14.82 16.21
N ASP A 298 -18.78 15.75 15.76
CA ASP A 298 -20.11 16.01 16.31
C ASP A 298 -21.13 15.01 15.74
N LEU A 299 -21.74 14.22 16.62
CA LEU A 299 -22.79 13.24 16.29
C LEU A 299 -24.18 13.66 16.79
N SER A 300 -24.36 14.93 17.19
CA SER A 300 -25.65 15.47 17.67
C SER A 300 -26.78 15.29 16.66
N GLN A 301 -26.47 15.43 15.35
CA GLN A 301 -27.47 15.31 14.28
C GLN A 301 -27.72 13.86 13.84
N ASP A 302 -26.81 12.96 14.18
CA ASP A 302 -26.93 11.53 13.85
C ASP A 302 -27.83 10.76 14.83
N SER A 303 -28.24 11.41 15.93
CA SER A 303 -29.03 10.78 16.99
C SER A 303 -28.40 9.48 17.51
N PHE A 304 -27.05 9.46 17.58
CA PHE A 304 -26.30 8.32 18.10
C PHE A 304 -25.80 8.55 19.54
N LEU A 305 -25.42 9.79 19.85
CA LEU A 305 -24.92 10.22 21.17
C LEU A 305 -25.81 11.32 21.76
N GLY A 306 -26.02 11.23 23.07
CA GLY A 306 -26.84 12.11 23.87
C GLY A 306 -26.08 13.28 24.50
N VAL A 307 -26.85 14.22 25.05
CA VAL A 307 -26.36 15.39 25.79
C VAL A 307 -27.31 15.70 26.94
N GLY A 308 -26.75 16.02 28.10
CA GLY A 308 -27.54 16.50 29.22
C GLY A 308 -28.41 15.41 29.85
N SER A 309 -29.73 15.51 29.64
CA SER A 309 -30.70 14.53 30.14
C SER A 309 -31.22 13.59 29.05
N ILE A 310 -30.74 13.75 27.82
CA ILE A 310 -31.05 12.85 26.72
C ILE A 310 -29.88 11.88 26.63
N ASN A 311 -30.12 10.62 26.97
CA ASN A 311 -29.13 9.55 26.83
C ASN A 311 -29.52 8.69 25.63
N LEU A 312 -28.57 8.48 24.71
CA LEU A 312 -28.75 7.63 23.53
C LEU A 312 -27.93 6.34 23.64
N LEU A 313 -26.88 6.36 24.46
CA LEU A 313 -26.28 5.17 25.04
C LEU A 313 -27.09 4.75 26.28
N ALA A 314 -27.38 3.45 26.41
CA ALA A 314 -28.26 2.99 27.48
C ALA A 314 -27.51 2.89 28.80
N ASP A 315 -27.87 3.69 29.82
CA ASP A 315 -27.20 3.70 31.14
C ASP A 315 -27.08 2.32 31.81
N GLY A 316 -28.12 1.51 31.72
CA GLY A 316 -28.26 0.30 32.54
C GLY A 316 -27.56 -0.94 31.98
N ARG A 317 -27.67 -1.14 30.65
CA ARG A 317 -26.97 -2.21 29.92
C ARG A 317 -26.98 -1.91 28.43
N GLY A 318 -25.85 -2.13 27.78
CA GLY A 318 -25.70 -1.88 26.36
C GLY A 318 -24.45 -2.54 25.80
N VAL A 319 -24.43 -2.65 24.47
CA VAL A 319 -23.29 -3.13 23.69
C VAL A 319 -22.99 -2.08 22.64
N LEU A 320 -21.78 -1.54 22.64
CA LEU A 320 -21.25 -0.72 21.56
C LEU A 320 -20.26 -1.55 20.76
N THR A 321 -20.43 -1.56 19.44
CA THR A 321 -19.57 -2.29 18.51
C THR A 321 -19.03 -1.33 17.45
N LEU A 322 -17.71 -1.27 17.35
CA LEU A 322 -17.00 -0.66 16.22
C LEU A 322 -16.91 -1.70 15.11
N ARG A 323 -17.36 -1.33 13.92
CA ARG A 323 -17.50 -2.20 12.75
C ARG A 323 -16.82 -1.59 11.54
N TYR A 324 -16.35 -2.45 10.64
CA TYR A 324 -15.82 -2.04 9.36
C TYR A 324 -16.48 -2.83 8.22
N THR A 325 -16.81 -2.12 7.13
CA THR A 325 -17.32 -2.70 5.90
C THR A 325 -16.28 -2.50 4.82
N GLN A 326 -15.74 -3.58 4.26
CA GLN A 326 -14.80 -3.47 3.15
C GLN A 326 -15.50 -2.94 1.90
N ILE A 327 -14.75 -2.25 1.05
CA ILE A 327 -15.19 -1.90 -0.30
C ILE A 327 -15.56 -3.21 -1.01
N ASP A 328 -16.73 -3.23 -1.66
CA ASP A 328 -17.35 -4.38 -2.33
C ASP A 328 -17.95 -5.47 -1.42
N GLU A 329 -17.95 -5.28 -0.11
CA GLU A 329 -18.70 -6.14 0.83
C GLU A 329 -20.00 -5.47 1.30
N ALA A 330 -21.09 -6.24 1.36
CA ALA A 330 -22.38 -5.73 1.81
C ALA A 330 -22.61 -5.87 3.32
N ARG A 331 -21.72 -6.57 4.04
CA ARG A 331 -21.87 -6.86 5.47
C ARG A 331 -20.65 -6.37 6.23
N PRO A 332 -20.85 -5.54 7.28
CA PRO A 332 -19.76 -5.19 8.16
C PRO A 332 -19.29 -6.41 8.97
N TYR A 333 -18.04 -6.40 9.39
CA TYR A 333 -17.55 -7.27 10.46
C TYR A 333 -17.24 -6.45 11.71
N ASP A 334 -17.38 -7.11 12.86
CA ASP A 334 -17.08 -6.51 14.16
C ASP A 334 -15.56 -6.42 14.34
N VAL A 335 -15.06 -5.21 14.56
CA VAL A 335 -13.64 -4.94 14.84
C VAL A 335 -13.41 -4.98 16.34
N MET A 336 -14.24 -4.26 17.09
CA MET A 336 -14.09 -4.14 18.54
C MET A 336 -15.45 -3.96 19.20
N LYS A 337 -15.61 -4.49 20.42
CA LYS A 337 -16.87 -4.46 21.16
C LYS A 337 -16.62 -4.13 22.64
N VAL A 338 -17.50 -3.32 23.21
CA VAL A 338 -17.66 -3.15 24.66
C VAL A 338 -19.09 -3.48 25.05
N GLU A 339 -19.25 -4.12 26.19
CA GLU A 339 -20.54 -4.46 26.77
C GLU A 339 -20.54 -4.09 28.24
N TRP A 340 -21.60 -3.42 28.69
CA TRP A 340 -21.74 -2.96 30.07
C TRP A 340 -23.10 -3.33 30.65
N GLY A 341 -23.17 -3.31 31.97
CA GLY A 341 -24.34 -3.71 32.73
C GLY A 341 -24.61 -5.22 32.69
N GLY A 342 -25.77 -5.63 33.21
CA GLY A 342 -26.15 -7.05 33.28
C GLY A 342 -25.14 -7.87 34.09
N ASP A 343 -24.64 -8.97 33.50
CA ASP A 343 -23.71 -9.88 34.17
C ASP A 343 -22.22 -9.57 33.86
N THR A 344 -21.92 -8.48 33.14
CA THR A 344 -20.52 -8.16 32.76
C THR A 344 -19.67 -7.65 33.93
N GLY A 345 -20.30 -7.17 35.00
CA GLY A 345 -19.61 -6.52 36.12
C GLY A 345 -19.12 -5.09 35.79
N LEU A 346 -19.35 -4.59 34.58
CA LEU A 346 -18.96 -3.24 34.15
C LEU A 346 -20.14 -2.29 34.33
N PHE A 347 -20.16 -1.55 35.44
CA PHE A 347 -21.20 -0.59 35.76
C PHE A 347 -20.59 0.80 35.94
N THR A 348 -21.00 1.75 35.10
CA THR A 348 -20.57 3.15 35.20
C THR A 348 -21.50 3.94 36.11
N SER A 349 -20.90 4.65 37.07
CA SER A 349 -21.58 5.73 37.80
C SER A 349 -21.50 7.03 37.00
N LEU A 350 -22.20 8.06 37.47
CA LEU A 350 -22.11 9.39 36.87
C LEU A 350 -20.65 9.88 36.84
N GLY A 351 -20.17 10.29 35.68
CA GLY A 351 -18.81 10.79 35.46
C GLY A 351 -17.75 9.72 35.25
N GLN A 352 -18.14 8.45 35.22
CA GLN A 352 -17.23 7.35 34.95
C GLN A 352 -17.37 6.88 33.50
N SER A 353 -16.23 6.53 32.91
CA SER A 353 -16.13 5.97 31.57
C SER A 353 -15.74 4.49 31.63
N LEU A 354 -15.84 3.82 30.48
CA LEU A 354 -15.24 2.52 30.25
C LEU A 354 -14.01 2.73 29.40
N GLU A 355 -12.86 2.25 29.86
CA GLU A 355 -11.59 2.34 29.15
C GLU A 355 -11.12 0.93 28.75
N ALA A 356 -10.62 0.83 27.52
CA ALA A 356 -10.00 -0.36 26.98
C ALA A 356 -8.56 -0.47 27.47
N ASN A 357 -8.17 -1.65 27.94
CA ASN A 357 -6.79 -2.00 28.23
C ASN A 357 -6.32 -3.06 27.23
N PHE A 358 -5.28 -2.74 26.48
CA PHE A 358 -4.69 -3.64 25.47
C PHE A 358 -3.57 -4.46 26.09
N ASN A 359 -3.70 -5.78 26.03
CA ASN A 359 -2.64 -6.72 26.40
C ASN A 359 -2.28 -7.59 25.20
N GLY A 360 -1.48 -7.03 24.29
CA GLY A 360 -1.21 -7.64 22.99
C GLY A 360 -2.46 -7.69 22.13
N SER A 361 -2.96 -8.89 21.81
CA SER A 361 -4.14 -9.08 20.96
C SER A 361 -5.47 -9.12 21.72
N GLN A 362 -5.46 -9.02 23.04
CA GLN A 362 -6.67 -9.07 23.86
C GLN A 362 -7.00 -7.68 24.41
N VAL A 363 -8.28 -7.33 24.37
CA VAL A 363 -8.82 -6.14 25.03
C VAL A 363 -9.63 -6.56 26.24
N THR A 364 -9.33 -5.95 27.38
CA THR A 364 -10.18 -5.98 28.57
C THR A 364 -10.69 -4.58 28.88
N TRP A 365 -11.91 -4.47 29.39
CA TRP A 365 -12.52 -3.19 29.75
C TRP A 365 -12.52 -2.99 31.25
N SER A 366 -12.29 -1.75 31.70
CA SER A 366 -12.40 -1.35 33.10
C SER A 366 -13.16 -0.04 33.25
N VAL A 367 -13.80 0.14 34.39
CA VAL A 367 -14.45 1.42 34.74
C VAL A 367 -13.38 2.39 35.21
N GLN A 368 -13.31 3.57 34.59
CA GLN A 368 -12.42 4.65 35.02
C GLN A 368 -13.17 5.72 35.81
N SER A 369 -12.59 6.11 36.94
CA SER A 369 -13.16 7.14 37.82
C SER A 369 -12.80 8.57 37.43
N SER A 370 -11.76 8.73 36.62
CA SER A 370 -11.30 10.02 36.12
C SER A 370 -11.06 9.88 34.61
N PRO A 371 -12.11 9.99 33.79
CA PRO A 371 -12.01 9.91 32.34
C PRO A 371 -11.01 10.94 31.80
N SER A 372 -10.26 10.55 30.78
CA SER A 372 -9.22 11.39 30.16
C SER A 372 -9.44 11.43 28.64
N PRO A 373 -10.48 12.15 28.16
CA PRO A 373 -10.78 12.21 26.74
C PRO A 373 -9.58 12.75 25.98
N GLY A 374 -9.17 12.09 24.91
CA GLY A 374 -8.03 12.43 24.07
C GLY A 374 -6.73 11.71 24.45
N ASP A 375 -6.63 11.16 25.66
CA ASP A 375 -5.45 10.49 26.18
C ASP A 375 -5.59 8.97 26.06
N ALA A 376 -5.36 8.43 24.87
CA ALA A 376 -5.24 6.98 24.69
C ALA A 376 -3.80 6.52 24.89
N PHE A 377 -3.60 5.60 25.85
CA PHE A 377 -2.39 4.80 26.13
C PHE A 377 -1.08 5.54 26.46
#